data_AF-A0A9W8ZGA8-F1
#
_entry.id   AF-A0A9W8ZGA8-F1
#
_cell.length_a   1.000
_cell.length_b   1.000
_cell.length_c   1.000
_cell.angle_alpha   90.00
_cell.angle_beta   90.00
_cell.angle_gamma   90.00
#
_symmetry.space_group_name_H-M   'P 1'
#
loop_
_entity.id
_entity.type
_entity.pdbx_description
1 polymer ?
#
loop_
_entity_poly.entity_id
_entity_poly.type
_entity_poly.pdbx_seq_one_letter_code
_entity_poly.pdbx_strand_id
1 'polypeptide(L)'
;MAAVTETFTELPILPLSRALDSKTKPRFLTDLRSALLNVGFLYLSQTGLPEQLVADVIQECKGFFENLSEEEKEKIEMKNEKSFLGWSRLDNETTALNTDHREQLDLSTPHPVPGPEAPLYHNLLAPNQWPSSQHLPTFRPAYEEYMRRMSDISTLFTSLIAEAIGLPADAFSQFFDEGQQHKLKIVKYPEVDVPDVPAGASEFDRKKWEIKRQGVGPHKDSMLTSYLLQASSQPGLQAQNAKGQWIDCKPIDGTLVVAIGQGMEALTNGVCASTTHRVLSPRKGEGARYSVPFFQGVSYDAKFEAMDVPESVLKLRDEARKARKDDVEFTFVKGKWAHLGEATLMNRVKSHPDVGERWYPELLRQIRSQQAAVAAA
;
A
#
# COMPACT_ATOMS: atom_id res chain seq x y z
N MET A 1 -9.40 -5.83 -38.23
CA MET A 1 -8.23 -5.50 -37.39
C MET A 1 -8.75 -5.16 -36.00
N ALA A 2 -8.33 -5.89 -34.97
CA ALA A 2 -8.76 -5.59 -33.61
C ALA A 2 -8.28 -4.18 -33.23
N ALA A 3 -9.19 -3.31 -32.79
CA ALA A 3 -8.84 -2.00 -32.28
C ALA A 3 -7.81 -2.19 -31.17
N VAL A 4 -6.64 -1.58 -31.32
CA VAL A 4 -5.64 -1.52 -30.26
C VAL A 4 -6.29 -0.77 -29.12
N THR A 5 -6.70 -1.47 -28.06
CA THR A 5 -7.17 -0.83 -26.84
C THR A 5 -6.00 0.00 -26.29
N GLU A 6 -6.12 1.32 -26.36
CA GLU A 6 -5.18 2.24 -25.73
C GLU A 6 -5.17 1.97 -24.22
N THR A 7 -3.99 1.94 -23.63
CA THR A 7 -3.79 1.77 -22.18
C THR A 7 -2.86 2.88 -21.71
N PHE A 8 -2.82 3.14 -20.41
CA PHE A 8 -2.00 4.22 -19.89
C PHE A 8 -0.50 3.98 -20.13
N THR A 9 0.19 5.05 -20.46
CA THR A 9 1.66 5.11 -20.61
C THR A 9 2.29 6.11 -19.64
N GLU A 10 1.46 6.85 -18.92
CA GLU A 10 1.81 7.78 -17.84
C GLU A 10 0.67 7.77 -16.80
N LEU A 11 0.98 8.16 -15.57
CA LEU A 11 -0.03 8.29 -14.53
C LEU A 11 -0.65 9.68 -14.55
N PRO A 12 -1.98 9.81 -14.38
CA PRO A 12 -2.63 11.11 -14.30
C PRO A 12 -2.22 11.85 -13.02
N ILE A 13 -2.11 13.17 -13.10
CA ILE A 13 -1.82 14.06 -11.96
C ILE A 13 -3.08 14.87 -11.63
N LEU A 14 -3.60 14.70 -10.43
CA LEU A 14 -4.83 15.35 -9.96
C LEU A 14 -4.49 16.30 -8.81
N PRO A 15 -4.73 17.62 -8.93
CA PRO A 15 -4.62 18.56 -7.83
C PRO A 15 -5.83 18.44 -6.89
N LEU A 16 -5.62 18.00 -5.64
CA LEU A 16 -6.70 17.81 -4.65
C LEU A 16 -7.44 19.12 -4.35
N SER A 17 -6.74 20.25 -4.37
CA SER A 17 -7.32 21.59 -4.22
C SER A 17 -8.49 21.87 -5.18
N ARG A 18 -8.48 21.28 -6.40
CA ARG A 18 -9.59 21.42 -7.36
C ARG A 18 -10.87 20.74 -6.92
N ALA A 19 -10.81 19.78 -5.99
CA ALA A 19 -11.99 19.16 -5.42
C ALA A 19 -12.67 20.04 -4.36
N LEU A 20 -11.98 21.07 -3.86
CA LEU A 20 -12.45 21.95 -2.78
C LEU A 20 -13.22 23.18 -3.28
N ASP A 21 -13.12 23.52 -4.57
CA ASP A 21 -13.90 24.58 -5.22
C ASP A 21 -15.04 23.97 -6.04
N SER A 22 -16.27 24.43 -5.80
CA SER A 22 -17.49 23.95 -6.48
C SER A 22 -17.45 24.12 -8.00
N LYS A 23 -16.67 25.09 -8.52
CA LYS A 23 -16.50 25.31 -9.97
C LYS A 23 -15.57 24.28 -10.60
N THR A 24 -14.56 23.80 -9.88
CA THR A 24 -13.55 22.87 -10.41
C THR A 24 -13.83 21.41 -10.02
N LYS A 25 -14.58 21.17 -8.95
CA LYS A 25 -14.89 19.82 -8.45
C LYS A 25 -15.53 18.91 -9.50
N PRO A 26 -16.49 19.34 -10.34
CA PRO A 26 -17.07 18.44 -11.36
C PRO A 26 -16.05 17.88 -12.34
N ARG A 27 -15.07 18.71 -12.74
CA ARG A 27 -13.98 18.26 -13.63
C ARG A 27 -13.05 17.29 -12.89
N PHE A 28 -12.68 17.61 -11.65
CA PHE A 28 -11.87 16.72 -10.81
C PHE A 28 -12.52 15.34 -10.66
N LEU A 29 -13.82 15.27 -10.37
CA LEU A 29 -14.55 14.00 -10.24
C LEU A 29 -14.59 13.20 -11.55
N THR A 30 -14.67 13.89 -12.69
CA THR A 30 -14.61 13.26 -14.02
C THR A 30 -13.23 12.66 -14.29
N ASP A 31 -12.18 13.41 -14.02
CA ASP A 31 -10.79 12.96 -14.19
C ASP A 31 -10.46 11.82 -13.21
N LEU A 32 -10.95 11.91 -11.96
CA LEU A 32 -10.83 10.86 -10.95
C LEU A 32 -11.54 9.58 -11.38
N ARG A 33 -12.79 9.65 -11.87
CA ARG A 33 -13.50 8.48 -12.39
C ARG A 33 -12.71 7.80 -13.51
N SER A 34 -12.12 8.57 -14.43
CA SER A 34 -11.28 8.03 -15.50
C SER A 34 -10.05 7.31 -14.95
N ALA A 35 -9.36 7.89 -13.97
CA ALA A 35 -8.22 7.27 -13.32
C ALA A 35 -8.61 5.98 -12.58
N LEU A 36 -9.74 5.98 -11.87
CA LEU A 36 -10.26 4.81 -11.15
C LEU A 36 -10.59 3.66 -12.09
N LEU A 37 -11.26 3.93 -13.22
CA LEU A 37 -11.68 2.91 -14.18
C LEU A 37 -10.51 2.33 -14.99
N ASN A 38 -9.59 3.19 -15.43
CA ASN A 38 -8.62 2.84 -16.47
C ASN A 38 -7.21 2.60 -15.95
N VAL A 39 -6.86 3.18 -14.80
CA VAL A 39 -5.46 3.23 -14.32
C VAL A 39 -5.29 2.60 -12.95
N GLY A 40 -6.12 2.94 -11.96
CA GLY A 40 -5.96 2.47 -10.57
C GLY A 40 -4.77 3.07 -9.81
N PHE A 41 -4.01 3.95 -10.46
CA PHE A 41 -2.87 4.71 -9.94
C PHE A 41 -2.95 6.16 -10.41
N LEU A 42 -2.53 7.10 -9.57
CA LEU A 42 -2.45 8.53 -9.93
C LEU A 42 -1.48 9.28 -9.00
N TYR A 43 -1.03 10.45 -9.42
CA TYR A 43 -0.39 11.41 -8.52
C TYR A 43 -1.44 12.36 -7.96
N LEU A 44 -1.48 12.49 -6.63
CA LEU A 44 -2.28 13.48 -5.94
C LEU A 44 -1.37 14.65 -5.54
N SER A 45 -1.61 15.82 -6.11
CA SER A 45 -0.84 17.05 -5.86
C SER A 45 -1.68 18.06 -5.09
N GLN A 46 -1.05 19.12 -4.57
CA GLN A 46 -1.74 20.20 -3.83
C GLN A 46 -2.62 19.63 -2.70
N THR A 47 -2.07 18.70 -1.93
CA THR A 47 -2.78 17.94 -0.88
C THR A 47 -3.06 18.76 0.38
N GLY A 48 -2.41 19.91 0.52
CA GLY A 48 -2.47 20.73 1.74
C GLY A 48 -1.52 20.27 2.85
N LEU A 49 -0.68 19.26 2.61
CA LEU A 49 0.41 18.92 3.52
C LEU A 49 1.40 20.09 3.63
N PRO A 50 1.76 20.54 4.84
CA PRO A 50 2.80 21.56 5.01
C PRO A 50 4.14 21.07 4.48
N GLU A 51 4.83 21.89 3.69
CA GLU A 51 6.14 21.54 3.11
C GLU A 51 7.16 21.17 4.18
N GLN A 52 7.18 21.91 5.30
CA GLN A 52 8.07 21.61 6.42
C GLN A 52 7.79 20.23 7.03
N LEU A 53 6.53 19.85 7.20
CA LEU A 53 6.17 18.53 7.73
C LEU A 53 6.65 17.40 6.79
N VAL A 54 6.51 17.59 5.47
CA VAL A 54 7.00 16.62 4.49
C VAL A 54 8.53 16.53 4.54
N ALA A 55 9.22 17.66 4.66
CA ALA A 55 10.67 17.71 4.80
C ALA A 55 11.14 16.98 6.08
N ASP A 56 10.47 17.23 7.21
CA ASP A 56 10.76 16.59 8.50
C ASP A 56 10.54 15.06 8.41
N VAL A 57 9.43 14.61 7.83
CA VAL A 57 9.15 13.18 7.61
C VAL A 57 10.24 12.52 6.76
N ILE A 58 10.68 13.17 5.68
CA ILE A 58 11.76 12.67 4.82
C ILE A 58 13.09 12.61 5.59
N GLN A 59 13.41 13.65 6.36
CA GLN A 59 14.62 13.70 7.17
C GLN A 59 14.63 12.58 8.21
N GLU A 60 13.53 12.39 8.95
CA GLU A 60 13.37 11.36 9.97
C GLU A 60 13.36 9.95 9.37
N CYS A 61 12.79 9.77 8.17
CA CYS A 61 12.85 8.51 7.42
C CYS A 61 14.31 8.11 7.17
N LYS A 62 15.12 9.01 6.61
CA LYS A 62 16.55 8.77 6.36
C LYS A 62 17.33 8.59 7.66
N GLY A 63 17.10 9.47 8.63
CA GLY A 63 17.74 9.44 9.95
C GLY A 63 17.52 8.12 10.69
N PHE A 64 16.33 7.54 10.60
CA PHE A 64 16.06 6.21 11.15
C PHE A 64 16.98 5.13 10.56
N PHE A 65 17.16 5.09 9.24
CA PHE A 65 17.95 4.03 8.63
C PHE A 65 19.46 4.29 8.66
N GLU A 66 19.88 5.55 8.67
CA GLU A 66 21.28 5.97 8.54
C GLU A 66 21.95 6.24 9.89
N ASN A 67 21.20 6.73 10.90
CA ASN A 67 21.78 7.19 12.16
C ASN A 67 21.54 6.26 13.35
N LEU A 68 20.53 5.38 13.30
CA LEU A 68 20.34 4.37 14.35
C LEU A 68 21.26 3.18 14.14
N SER A 69 21.89 2.74 15.23
CA SER A 69 22.58 1.46 15.27
C SER A 69 21.59 0.31 15.09
N GLU A 70 22.10 -0.84 14.66
CA GLU A 70 21.29 -2.06 14.57
C GLU A 70 20.72 -2.45 15.94
N GLU A 71 21.49 -2.32 17.03
CA GLU A 71 21.02 -2.60 18.39
C GLU A 71 19.78 -1.77 18.78
N GLU A 72 19.74 -0.47 18.44
CA GLU A 72 18.57 0.37 18.71
C GLU A 72 17.35 -0.05 17.88
N LYS A 73 17.57 -0.50 16.64
CA LYS A 73 16.48 -1.00 15.79
C LYS A 73 15.96 -2.36 16.28
N GLU A 74 16.82 -3.24 16.77
CA GLU A 74 16.47 -4.54 17.35
C GLU A 74 15.56 -4.42 18.59
N LYS A 75 15.73 -3.37 19.39
CA LYS A 75 14.85 -3.08 20.55
C LYS A 75 13.40 -2.88 20.15
N ILE A 76 13.13 -2.42 18.93
CA ILE A 76 11.80 -2.18 18.38
C ILE A 76 11.45 -3.15 17.24
N GLU A 77 12.13 -4.30 17.16
CA GLU A 77 11.88 -5.30 16.11
C GLU A 77 10.42 -5.81 16.16
N MET A 78 9.80 -5.99 14.99
CA MET A 78 8.39 -6.33 14.86
C MET A 78 8.00 -7.59 15.64
N LYS A 79 8.86 -8.61 15.64
CA LYS A 79 8.65 -9.87 16.37
C LYS A 79 8.50 -9.69 17.89
N ASN A 80 8.85 -8.54 18.44
CA ASN A 80 8.70 -8.27 19.87
C ASN A 80 7.25 -7.99 20.29
N GLU A 81 6.35 -7.71 19.34
CA GLU A 81 4.97 -7.36 19.63
C GLU A 81 3.96 -8.20 18.84
N LYS A 82 2.76 -8.38 19.41
CA LYS A 82 1.64 -9.10 18.77
C LYS A 82 1.06 -8.34 17.57
N SER A 83 1.26 -7.03 17.51
CA SER A 83 0.56 -6.11 16.61
C SER A 83 1.12 -6.02 15.20
N PHE A 84 2.26 -6.68 14.94
CA PHE A 84 3.02 -6.55 13.68
C PHE A 84 3.46 -5.11 13.40
N LEU A 85 3.63 -4.31 14.45
CA LEU A 85 4.24 -2.98 14.41
C LEU A 85 5.69 -3.09 14.88
N GLY A 86 6.60 -2.33 14.26
CA GLY A 86 8.02 -2.37 14.58
C GLY A 86 8.91 -2.58 13.36
N TRP A 87 10.21 -2.63 13.62
CA TRP A 87 11.24 -2.73 12.60
C TRP A 87 11.37 -4.16 12.05
N SER A 88 11.54 -4.27 10.74
CA SER A 88 11.91 -5.50 10.05
C SER A 88 13.28 -5.33 9.39
N ARG A 89 14.13 -6.34 9.58
CA ARG A 89 15.46 -6.39 8.98
C ARG A 89 15.39 -6.35 7.44
N LEU A 90 16.52 -6.04 6.83
CA LEU A 90 16.72 -6.20 5.40
C LEU A 90 16.37 -7.65 5.00
N ASP A 91 15.69 -7.80 3.86
CA ASP A 91 15.37 -9.10 3.26
C ASP A 91 14.38 -9.97 4.06
N ASN A 92 13.68 -9.41 5.05
CA ASN A 92 12.80 -10.17 5.94
C ASN A 92 11.43 -10.55 5.31
N GLU A 93 10.93 -9.78 4.35
CA GLU A 93 9.64 -10.04 3.69
C GLU A 93 9.80 -10.75 2.34
N THR A 94 8.79 -11.52 1.95
CA THR A 94 8.73 -12.26 0.68
C THR A 94 7.47 -11.88 -0.08
N THR A 95 7.63 -11.45 -1.34
CA THR A 95 6.54 -11.15 -2.27
C THR A 95 6.74 -11.93 -3.56
N ALA A 96 5.67 -12.49 -4.12
CA ALA A 96 5.71 -13.28 -5.35
C ALA A 96 6.79 -14.40 -5.32
N LEU A 97 6.92 -15.08 -4.16
CA LEU A 97 7.88 -16.16 -3.89
C LEU A 97 9.37 -15.76 -3.90
N ASN A 98 9.67 -14.46 -3.91
CA ASN A 98 11.05 -13.95 -3.87
C ASN A 98 11.20 -12.94 -2.73
N THR A 99 12.41 -12.84 -2.20
CA THR A 99 12.78 -11.90 -1.14
C THR A 99 12.64 -10.45 -1.62
N ASP A 100 12.04 -9.61 -0.80
CA ASP A 100 11.97 -8.16 -1.02
C ASP A 100 13.23 -7.48 -0.47
N HIS A 101 14.06 -6.89 -1.34
CA HIS A 101 15.30 -6.24 -0.93
C HIS A 101 15.07 -4.86 -0.31
N ARG A 102 14.53 -4.86 0.91
CA ARG A 102 14.19 -3.68 1.69
C ARG A 102 14.33 -3.90 3.19
N GLU A 103 14.60 -2.81 3.89
CA GLU A 103 14.51 -2.66 5.35
C GLU A 103 13.33 -1.73 5.66
N GLN A 104 12.55 -1.98 6.73
CA GLN A 104 11.36 -1.15 7.01
C GLN A 104 11.01 -1.04 8.50
N LEU A 105 10.21 -0.04 8.84
CA LEU A 105 9.53 0.10 10.13
C LEU A 105 8.02 0.29 9.89
N ASP A 106 7.21 -0.60 10.46
CA ASP A 106 5.74 -0.55 10.42
C ASP A 106 5.22 0.24 11.62
N LEU A 107 4.41 1.27 11.34
CA LEU A 107 3.71 2.13 12.28
C LEU A 107 2.21 2.11 11.99
N SER A 108 1.42 2.63 12.92
CA SER A 108 0.00 2.87 12.72
C SER A 108 -0.50 4.05 13.53
N THR A 109 -1.74 4.50 13.25
CA THR A 109 -2.51 5.29 14.21
C THR A 109 -2.48 4.57 15.57
N PRO A 110 -1.88 5.16 16.62
CA PRO A 110 -1.73 4.47 17.90
C PRO A 110 -3.08 4.13 18.52
N HIS A 111 -3.21 2.90 19.01
CA HIS A 111 -4.39 2.42 19.73
C HIS A 111 -3.97 1.85 21.08
N PRO A 112 -4.86 1.83 22.09
CA PRO A 112 -4.59 1.06 23.30
C PRO A 112 -4.49 -0.43 23.00
N VAL A 113 -3.76 -1.16 23.83
CA VAL A 113 -3.73 -2.63 23.77
C VAL A 113 -5.13 -3.15 24.11
N PRO A 114 -5.69 -4.09 23.32
CA PRO A 114 -7.01 -4.64 23.58
C PRO A 114 -7.07 -5.43 24.89
N GLY A 115 -8.27 -5.48 25.49
CA GLY A 115 -8.52 -6.28 26.69
C GLY A 115 -8.51 -7.80 26.42
N PRO A 116 -8.45 -8.63 27.47
CA PRO A 116 -8.33 -10.10 27.33
C PRO A 116 -9.52 -10.77 26.64
N GLU A 117 -10.71 -10.14 26.67
CA GLU A 117 -11.93 -10.66 26.04
C GLU A 117 -12.12 -10.17 24.59
N ALA A 118 -11.22 -9.34 24.08
CA ALA A 118 -11.30 -8.83 22.72
C ALA A 118 -11.07 -9.95 21.69
N PRO A 119 -11.71 -9.89 20.50
CA PRO A 119 -11.40 -10.80 19.41
C PRO A 119 -9.90 -10.84 19.10
N LEU A 120 -9.38 -12.03 18.74
CA LEU A 120 -7.94 -12.23 18.55
C LEU A 120 -7.31 -11.23 17.55
N TYR A 121 -8.05 -10.83 16.52
CA TYR A 121 -7.59 -9.88 15.50
C TYR A 121 -7.48 -8.43 16.00
N HIS A 122 -8.10 -8.09 17.14
CA HIS A 122 -7.86 -6.78 17.79
C HIS A 122 -6.43 -6.64 18.31
N ASN A 123 -5.65 -7.72 18.42
CA ASN A 123 -4.21 -7.60 18.72
C ASN A 123 -3.43 -6.79 17.67
N LEU A 124 -4.00 -6.54 16.49
CA LEU A 124 -3.45 -5.62 15.47
C LEU A 124 -3.53 -4.13 15.90
N LEU A 125 -4.38 -3.81 16.88
CA LEU A 125 -4.50 -2.52 17.54
C LEU A 125 -3.52 -2.47 18.70
N ALA A 126 -2.56 -1.54 18.65
CA ALA A 126 -1.57 -1.35 19.69
C ALA A 126 -0.89 0.02 19.55
N PRO A 127 -0.12 0.45 20.58
CA PRO A 127 0.83 1.53 20.44
C PRO A 127 1.94 1.15 19.46
N ASN A 128 2.60 2.15 18.86
CA ASN A 128 3.80 1.92 18.05
C ASN A 128 5.02 1.67 18.94
N GLN A 129 5.95 0.86 18.42
CA GLN A 129 7.32 0.76 18.95
C GLN A 129 8.16 1.92 18.36
N TRP A 130 8.32 3.01 19.10
CA TRP A 130 9.04 4.20 18.65
C TRP A 130 10.55 4.08 18.85
N PRO A 131 11.40 4.60 17.93
CA PRO A 131 12.82 4.74 18.21
C PRO A 131 13.05 5.66 19.42
N SER A 132 14.17 5.45 20.11
CA SER A 132 14.53 6.25 21.28
C SER A 132 14.65 7.74 20.93
N SER A 133 13.98 8.58 21.72
CA SER A 133 14.05 10.04 21.59
C SER A 133 15.43 10.61 21.91
N GLN A 134 16.32 9.81 22.51
CA GLN A 134 17.73 10.16 22.66
C GLN A 134 18.45 10.27 21.31
N HIS A 135 18.06 9.43 20.34
CA HIS A 135 18.69 9.38 19.01
C HIS A 135 17.88 10.17 17.98
N LEU A 136 16.55 10.08 18.04
CA LEU A 136 15.64 10.78 17.13
C LEU A 136 14.51 11.48 17.90
N PRO A 137 14.79 12.63 18.54
CA PRO A 137 13.81 13.32 19.40
C PRO A 137 12.56 13.79 18.65
N THR A 138 12.69 14.05 17.35
CA THR A 138 11.64 14.62 16.48
C THR A 138 10.87 13.58 15.67
N PHE A 139 11.33 12.32 15.64
CA PHE A 139 10.72 11.25 14.85
C PHE A 139 9.24 11.03 15.18
N ARG A 140 8.95 10.75 16.46
CA ARG A 140 7.58 10.46 16.88
C ARG A 140 6.62 11.62 16.61
N PRO A 141 6.90 12.87 17.05
CA PRO A 141 6.02 14.01 16.76
C PRO A 141 5.76 14.22 15.26
N ALA A 142 6.79 14.11 14.41
CA ALA A 142 6.66 14.27 12.97
C ALA A 142 5.73 13.22 12.35
N TYR A 143 5.92 11.95 12.70
CA TYR A 143 5.09 10.86 12.17
C TYR A 143 3.67 10.85 12.74
N GLU A 144 3.45 11.22 14.01
CA GLU A 144 2.10 11.37 14.57
C GLU A 144 1.32 12.49 13.84
N GLU A 145 1.91 13.66 13.61
CA GLU A 145 1.26 14.73 12.86
C GLU A 145 1.06 14.37 11.39
N TYR A 146 2.03 13.70 10.76
CA TYR A 146 1.89 13.22 9.37
C TYR A 146 0.74 12.21 9.23
N MET A 147 0.67 11.20 10.11
CA MET A 147 -0.43 10.23 10.10
C MET A 147 -1.79 10.89 10.31
N ARG A 148 -1.87 11.91 11.18
CA ARG A 148 -3.12 12.65 11.42
C ARG A 148 -3.57 13.40 10.14
N ARG A 149 -2.67 14.12 9.48
CA ARG A 149 -2.96 14.81 8.21
C ARG A 149 -3.32 13.83 7.09
N MET A 150 -2.64 12.68 7.04
CA MET A 150 -2.93 11.63 6.06
C MET A 150 -4.28 10.95 6.31
N SER A 151 -4.71 10.83 7.57
CA SER A 151 -6.07 10.38 7.91
C SER A 151 -7.12 11.33 7.33
N ASP A 152 -6.95 12.65 7.53
CA ASP A 152 -7.84 13.69 6.98
C ASP A 152 -7.89 13.61 5.43
N ILE A 153 -6.71 13.55 4.78
CA ILE A 153 -6.59 13.49 3.31
C ILE A 153 -7.23 12.21 2.76
N SER A 154 -6.96 11.06 3.38
CA SER A 154 -7.47 9.78 2.89
C SER A 154 -8.99 9.67 3.04
N THR A 155 -9.55 10.21 4.12
CA THR A 155 -11.00 10.25 4.35
C THR A 155 -11.68 11.13 3.29
N LEU A 156 -11.17 12.34 3.07
CA LEU A 156 -11.65 13.22 2.02
C LEU A 156 -11.55 12.56 0.63
N PHE A 157 -10.41 11.95 0.32
CA PHE A 157 -10.21 11.33 -0.99
C PHE A 157 -11.16 10.15 -1.22
N THR A 158 -11.44 9.34 -0.20
CA THR A 158 -12.42 8.26 -0.29
C THR A 158 -13.85 8.78 -0.48
N SER A 159 -14.23 9.90 0.12
CA SER A 159 -15.51 10.57 -0.20
C SER A 159 -15.58 11.06 -1.65
N LEU A 160 -14.47 11.59 -2.18
CA LEU A 160 -14.39 12.00 -3.58
C LEU A 160 -14.43 10.81 -4.55
N ILE A 161 -13.86 9.66 -4.17
CA ILE A 161 -14.02 8.40 -4.91
C ILE A 161 -15.49 8.03 -4.98
N ALA A 162 -16.22 8.07 -3.86
CA ALA A 162 -17.64 7.75 -3.81
C ALA A 162 -18.45 8.62 -4.77
N GLU A 163 -18.28 9.95 -4.69
CA GLU A 163 -18.93 10.89 -5.61
C GLU A 163 -18.52 10.65 -7.07
N ALA A 164 -17.24 10.38 -7.33
CA ALA A 164 -16.74 10.10 -8.66
C ALA A 164 -17.39 8.85 -9.24
N ILE A 165 -17.72 7.83 -8.45
CA ILE A 165 -18.42 6.62 -8.93
C ILE A 165 -19.95 6.70 -8.79
N GLY A 166 -20.49 7.88 -8.47
CA GLY A 166 -21.94 8.12 -8.42
C GLY A 166 -22.62 7.65 -7.13
N LEU A 167 -21.84 7.36 -6.08
CA LEU A 167 -22.34 7.07 -4.74
C LEU A 167 -22.43 8.35 -3.89
N PRO A 168 -23.19 8.32 -2.78
CA PRO A 168 -23.13 9.35 -1.75
C PRO A 168 -21.70 9.53 -1.21
N ALA A 169 -21.32 10.77 -0.87
CA ALA A 169 -19.97 11.10 -0.39
C ALA A 169 -19.57 10.35 0.91
N ASP A 170 -20.55 9.89 1.68
CA ASP A 170 -20.40 9.15 2.93
C ASP A 170 -20.58 7.63 2.77
N ALA A 171 -20.68 7.10 1.54
CA ALA A 171 -20.99 5.69 1.31
C ALA A 171 -19.97 4.73 1.95
N PHE A 172 -18.71 5.16 2.12
CA PHE A 172 -17.65 4.36 2.75
C PHE A 172 -17.57 4.53 4.27
N SER A 173 -18.29 5.48 4.88
CA SER A 173 -18.18 5.79 6.32
C SER A 173 -18.46 4.57 7.21
N GLN A 174 -19.31 3.65 6.74
CA GLN A 174 -19.62 2.38 7.42
C GLN A 174 -18.42 1.43 7.60
N PHE A 175 -17.32 1.65 6.86
CA PHE A 175 -16.11 0.84 6.96
C PHE A 175 -15.04 1.46 7.86
N PHE A 176 -15.33 2.56 8.54
CA PHE A 176 -14.37 3.29 9.37
C PHE A 176 -14.86 3.45 10.81
N ASP A 177 -13.95 3.25 11.77
CA ASP A 177 -14.21 3.53 13.18
C ASP A 177 -13.94 5.01 13.53
N GLU A 178 -14.57 5.50 14.61
CA GLU A 178 -14.23 6.79 15.24
C GLU A 178 -12.85 6.68 15.91
N GLY A 179 -11.79 6.91 15.13
CA GLY A 179 -10.39 6.63 15.53
C GLY A 179 -9.69 5.60 14.65
N GLN A 180 -10.24 5.30 13.47
CA GLN A 180 -9.76 4.29 12.53
C GLN A 180 -8.22 4.12 12.51
N GLN A 181 -7.79 2.88 12.70
CA GLN A 181 -6.39 2.56 12.50
C GLN A 181 -6.03 2.64 11.02
N HIS A 182 -5.07 3.51 10.70
CA HIS A 182 -4.36 3.50 9.44
C HIS A 182 -2.96 2.97 9.67
N LYS A 183 -2.35 2.35 8.66
CA LYS A 183 -0.98 1.85 8.75
C LYS A 183 -0.06 2.79 7.98
N LEU A 184 1.18 2.89 8.42
CA LEU A 184 2.23 3.61 7.74
C LEU A 184 3.49 2.75 7.77
N LYS A 185 4.30 2.80 6.73
CA LYS A 185 5.66 2.28 6.78
C LYS A 185 6.65 3.38 6.45
N ILE A 186 7.86 3.23 6.95
CA ILE A 186 9.04 3.86 6.35
C ILE A 186 9.89 2.74 5.78
N VAL A 187 10.44 2.94 4.58
CA VAL A 187 11.11 1.87 3.85
C VAL A 187 12.38 2.38 3.20
N LYS A 188 13.47 1.63 3.35
CA LYS A 188 14.74 1.81 2.66
C LYS A 188 14.98 0.65 1.70
N TYR A 189 15.37 0.99 0.47
CA TYR A 189 15.81 0.04 -0.55
C TYR A 189 17.30 0.27 -0.84
N PRO A 190 18.18 -0.65 -0.43
CA PRO A 190 19.60 -0.56 -0.75
C PRO A 190 19.87 -0.74 -2.26
N GLU A 191 21.03 -0.25 -2.70
CA GLU A 191 21.51 -0.49 -4.05
C GLU A 191 21.83 -1.96 -4.29
N VAL A 192 21.66 -2.41 -5.54
CA VAL A 192 22.08 -3.74 -5.98
C VAL A 192 23.07 -3.67 -7.14
N ASP A 193 24.07 -4.56 -7.11
CA ASP A 193 25.06 -4.73 -8.19
C ASP A 193 24.54 -5.73 -9.23
N VAL A 194 23.50 -5.31 -9.95
CA VAL A 194 22.86 -6.13 -11.00
C VAL A 194 22.94 -5.37 -12.33
N PRO A 195 23.69 -5.90 -13.33
CA PRO A 195 23.80 -5.30 -14.65
C PRO A 195 22.44 -5.15 -15.34
N ASP A 196 22.35 -4.22 -16.30
CA ASP A 196 21.17 -4.10 -17.15
C ASP A 196 20.88 -5.37 -17.94
N VAL A 197 19.60 -5.62 -18.18
CA VAL A 197 19.19 -6.68 -19.08
C VAL A 197 19.59 -6.32 -20.52
N PRO A 198 20.36 -7.16 -21.24
CA PRO A 198 20.79 -6.85 -22.60
C PRO A 198 19.61 -6.68 -23.57
N ALA A 199 19.79 -5.86 -24.60
CA ALA A 199 18.83 -5.78 -25.69
C ALA A 199 18.66 -7.16 -26.36
N GLY A 200 17.41 -7.60 -26.51
CA GLY A 200 17.10 -8.93 -27.06
C GLY A 200 17.17 -10.10 -26.06
N ALA A 201 17.41 -9.84 -24.77
CA ALA A 201 17.36 -10.89 -23.75
C ALA A 201 16.03 -11.65 -23.77
N SER A 202 16.12 -12.97 -23.56
CA SER A 202 14.95 -13.85 -23.48
C SER A 202 14.03 -13.44 -22.33
N GLU A 203 12.75 -13.84 -22.40
CA GLU A 203 11.81 -13.62 -21.30
C GLU A 203 12.30 -14.25 -19.99
N PHE A 204 12.97 -15.40 -20.07
CA PHE A 204 13.56 -16.08 -18.93
C PHE A 204 14.69 -15.26 -18.27
N ASP A 205 15.57 -14.67 -19.08
CA ASP A 205 16.65 -13.81 -18.58
C ASP A 205 16.11 -12.51 -17.97
N ARG A 206 15.07 -11.93 -18.59
CA ARG A 206 14.35 -10.77 -18.04
C ARG A 206 13.75 -11.10 -16.68
N LYS A 207 13.04 -12.23 -16.54
CA LYS A 207 12.44 -12.65 -15.28
C LYS A 207 13.50 -12.88 -14.18
N LYS A 208 14.63 -13.49 -14.52
CA LYS A 208 15.77 -13.62 -13.58
C LYS A 208 16.34 -12.27 -13.17
N TRP A 209 16.45 -11.33 -14.10
CA TRP A 209 16.90 -9.98 -13.82
C TRP A 209 15.94 -9.25 -12.89
N GLU A 210 14.62 -9.36 -13.13
CA GLU A 210 13.58 -8.77 -12.29
C GLU A 210 13.65 -9.26 -10.85
N ILE A 211 13.83 -10.57 -10.64
CA ILE A 211 13.99 -11.18 -9.31
C ILE A 211 15.23 -10.61 -8.60
N LYS A 212 16.37 -10.50 -9.30
CA LYS A 212 17.60 -9.93 -8.72
C LYS A 212 17.51 -8.45 -8.38
N ARG A 213 16.63 -7.72 -9.08
CA ARG A 213 16.37 -6.28 -8.88
C ARG A 213 15.18 -6.04 -7.95
N GLN A 214 14.59 -7.06 -7.36
CA GLN A 214 13.36 -6.94 -6.59
C GLN A 214 13.60 -6.17 -5.28
N GLY A 215 13.08 -4.94 -5.22
CA GLY A 215 12.89 -4.23 -3.96
C GLY A 215 11.57 -4.62 -3.30
N VAL A 216 10.50 -4.70 -4.10
CA VAL A 216 9.22 -5.36 -3.76
C VAL A 216 8.69 -6.05 -5.01
N GLY A 217 8.29 -7.31 -4.89
CA GLY A 217 7.73 -8.08 -6.01
C GLY A 217 6.41 -7.51 -6.56
N PRO A 218 5.95 -7.96 -7.74
CA PRO A 218 4.62 -7.62 -8.26
C PRO A 218 3.50 -7.99 -7.28
N HIS A 219 2.68 -7.00 -6.91
CA HIS A 219 1.55 -7.19 -6.01
C HIS A 219 0.46 -6.13 -6.22
N LYS A 220 -0.68 -6.31 -5.56
CA LYS A 220 -1.72 -5.29 -5.38
C LYS A 220 -1.89 -5.06 -3.88
N ASP A 221 -2.12 -3.80 -3.49
CA ASP A 221 -2.40 -3.48 -2.09
C ASP A 221 -3.73 -4.09 -1.66
N SER A 222 -3.82 -4.57 -0.42
CA SER A 222 -5.02 -5.24 0.07
C SER A 222 -6.10 -4.26 0.54
N MET A 223 -5.75 -3.09 1.09
CA MET A 223 -6.71 -2.17 1.70
C MET A 223 -7.50 -1.35 0.66
N LEU A 224 -8.16 -0.26 1.07
CA LEU A 224 -8.95 0.59 0.17
C LEU A 224 -8.06 1.46 -0.73
N THR A 225 -7.27 2.33 -0.11
CA THR A 225 -6.38 3.25 -0.79
C THR A 225 -5.04 3.34 -0.08
N SER A 226 -3.97 3.47 -0.85
CA SER A 226 -2.61 3.69 -0.35
C SER A 226 -2.06 4.99 -0.92
N TYR A 227 -1.23 5.68 -0.15
CA TYR A 227 -0.65 6.98 -0.48
C TYR A 227 0.85 6.90 -0.21
N LEU A 228 1.65 6.99 -1.25
CA LEU A 228 3.10 6.87 -1.17
C LEU A 228 3.76 8.23 -1.33
N LEU A 229 4.45 8.67 -0.29
CA LEU A 229 5.48 9.69 -0.40
C LEU A 229 6.78 9.04 -0.89
N GLN A 230 7.27 9.47 -2.06
CA GLN A 230 8.60 9.07 -2.54
C GLN A 230 9.65 9.97 -1.88
N ALA A 231 10.23 9.50 -0.77
CA ALA A 231 11.10 10.28 0.12
C ALA A 231 12.54 10.47 -0.40
N SER A 232 12.77 10.17 -1.68
CA SER A 232 14.05 10.28 -2.35
C SER A 232 13.85 10.38 -3.86
N SER A 233 14.84 10.90 -4.59
CA SER A 233 14.79 11.08 -6.05
C SER A 233 15.03 9.81 -6.85
N GLN A 234 15.50 8.73 -6.21
CA GLN A 234 15.78 7.45 -6.86
C GLN A 234 14.47 6.82 -7.39
N PRO A 235 14.43 6.41 -8.67
CA PRO A 235 13.27 5.72 -9.22
C PRO A 235 13.19 4.29 -8.67
N GLY A 236 12.07 3.61 -8.94
CA GLY A 236 11.95 2.19 -8.62
C GLY A 236 10.51 1.69 -8.66
N LEU A 237 9.55 2.51 -8.25
CA LEU A 237 8.13 2.16 -8.33
C LEU A 237 7.68 2.07 -9.79
N GLN A 238 7.01 0.97 -10.14
CA GLN A 238 6.40 0.77 -11.45
C GLN A 238 4.97 0.25 -11.30
N ALA A 239 4.05 0.75 -12.11
CA ALA A 239 2.68 0.26 -12.22
C ALA A 239 2.50 -0.48 -13.55
N GLN A 240 1.80 -1.61 -13.54
CA GLN A 240 1.58 -2.42 -14.74
C GLN A 240 0.32 -1.95 -15.47
N ASN A 241 0.44 -1.63 -16.75
CA ASN A 241 -0.72 -1.29 -17.58
C ASN A 241 -1.46 -2.55 -18.07
N ALA A 242 -2.58 -2.34 -18.75
CA ALA A 242 -3.46 -3.43 -19.20
C ALA A 242 -2.81 -4.35 -20.25
N LYS A 243 -1.70 -3.91 -20.87
CA LYS A 243 -0.87 -4.69 -21.81
C LYS A 243 0.24 -5.46 -21.11
N GLY A 244 0.30 -5.43 -19.78
CA GLY A 244 1.37 -6.06 -18.99
C GLY A 244 2.68 -5.26 -18.96
N GLN A 245 2.71 -4.04 -19.51
CA GLN A 245 3.91 -3.22 -19.56
C GLN A 245 4.08 -2.45 -18.24
N TRP A 246 5.31 -2.41 -17.72
CA TRP A 246 5.66 -1.65 -16.54
C TRP A 246 5.88 -0.18 -16.89
N ILE A 247 5.11 0.70 -16.25
CA ILE A 247 5.17 2.16 -16.39
C ILE A 247 5.86 2.73 -15.15
N ASP A 248 6.92 3.53 -15.34
CA ASP A 248 7.66 4.14 -14.23
C ASP A 248 6.85 5.23 -13.53
N CYS A 249 6.76 5.12 -12.20
CA CYS A 249 6.18 6.14 -11.33
C CYS A 249 7.31 7.04 -10.81
N LYS A 250 7.81 7.95 -11.65
CA LYS A 250 8.93 8.87 -11.30
C LYS A 250 8.63 9.70 -10.04
N PRO A 251 9.60 9.97 -9.16
CA PRO A 251 9.41 10.92 -8.06
C PRO A 251 9.05 12.33 -8.60
N ILE A 252 8.01 12.94 -8.03
CA ILE A 252 7.57 14.30 -8.34
C ILE A 252 7.34 15.02 -7.00
N ASP A 253 8.06 16.11 -6.78
CA ASP A 253 7.96 16.90 -5.55
C ASP A 253 6.54 17.46 -5.35
N GLY A 254 6.08 17.49 -4.10
CA GLY A 254 4.74 17.98 -3.74
C GLY A 254 3.60 17.04 -4.13
N THR A 255 3.90 15.76 -4.42
CA THR A 255 2.89 14.75 -4.79
C THR A 255 2.93 13.52 -3.91
N LEU A 256 1.79 12.84 -3.80
CA LEU A 256 1.66 11.48 -3.30
C LEU A 256 1.26 10.57 -4.47
N VAL A 257 1.88 9.41 -4.62
CA VAL A 257 1.36 8.38 -5.53
C VAL A 257 0.23 7.65 -4.82
N VAL A 258 -0.98 7.68 -5.37
CA VAL A 258 -2.14 6.98 -4.83
C VAL A 258 -2.36 5.69 -5.61
N ALA A 259 -2.48 4.58 -4.88
CA ALA A 259 -2.83 3.27 -5.41
C ALA A 259 -4.20 2.83 -4.89
N ILE A 260 -5.03 2.31 -5.78
CA ILE A 260 -6.31 1.69 -5.41
C ILE A 260 -6.06 0.22 -5.07
N GLY A 261 -6.46 -0.17 -3.86
CA GLY A 261 -6.29 -1.53 -3.38
C GLY A 261 -7.45 -2.46 -3.74
N GLN A 262 -7.22 -3.76 -3.54
CA GLN A 262 -8.15 -4.83 -3.88
C GLN A 262 -9.45 -4.76 -3.06
N GLY A 263 -9.41 -4.21 -1.84
CA GLY A 263 -10.61 -3.97 -1.04
C GLY A 263 -11.56 -2.99 -1.73
N MET A 264 -11.04 -1.85 -2.20
CA MET A 264 -11.83 -0.87 -2.95
C MET A 264 -12.35 -1.46 -4.27
N GLU A 265 -11.52 -2.26 -4.97
CA GLU A 265 -11.94 -2.97 -6.17
C GLU A 265 -13.12 -3.92 -5.88
N ALA A 266 -13.04 -4.77 -4.87
CA ALA A 266 -14.15 -5.69 -4.59
C ALA A 266 -15.41 -5.00 -4.05
N LEU A 267 -15.29 -3.96 -3.21
CA LEU A 267 -16.46 -3.21 -2.72
C LEU A 267 -17.22 -2.54 -3.87
N THR A 268 -16.51 -2.03 -4.87
CA THR A 268 -17.11 -1.27 -5.98
C THR A 268 -17.44 -2.13 -7.20
N ASN A 269 -17.47 -3.46 -7.05
CA ASN A 269 -17.62 -4.41 -8.15
C ASN A 269 -16.60 -4.15 -9.29
N GLY A 270 -15.42 -3.72 -8.88
CA GLY A 270 -14.23 -3.30 -9.58
C GLY A 270 -14.40 -2.22 -10.64
N VAL A 271 -15.27 -1.26 -10.34
CA VAL A 271 -15.24 0.09 -10.94
C VAL A 271 -13.94 0.81 -10.57
N CYS A 272 -13.52 0.71 -9.31
CA CYS A 272 -12.22 1.20 -8.87
C CYS A 272 -11.18 0.12 -9.09
N ALA A 273 -10.42 0.24 -10.16
CA ALA A 273 -9.54 -0.81 -10.62
C ALA A 273 -8.27 -0.87 -9.75
N SER A 274 -7.93 -2.04 -9.21
CA SER A 274 -6.68 -2.23 -8.48
C SER A 274 -5.58 -2.68 -9.45
N THR A 275 -4.42 -2.03 -9.38
CA THR A 275 -3.36 -2.18 -10.39
C THR A 275 -2.12 -2.79 -9.78
N THR A 276 -1.61 -3.80 -10.47
CA THR A 276 -0.37 -4.48 -10.09
C THR A 276 0.78 -3.49 -10.15
N HIS A 277 1.59 -3.46 -9.12
CA HIS A 277 2.77 -2.62 -9.03
C HIS A 277 3.93 -3.37 -8.38
N ARG A 278 5.15 -2.85 -8.55
CA ARG A 278 6.38 -3.39 -7.99
C ARG A 278 7.37 -2.29 -7.67
N VAL A 279 8.42 -2.61 -6.93
CA VAL A 279 9.56 -1.71 -6.73
C VAL A 279 10.84 -2.40 -7.16
N LEU A 280 11.62 -1.76 -8.01
CA LEU A 280 12.99 -2.16 -8.32
C LEU A 280 13.96 -1.47 -7.34
N SER A 281 14.92 -2.23 -6.81
CA SER A 281 16.02 -1.68 -6.01
C SER A 281 16.90 -0.77 -6.87
N PRO A 282 17.48 0.31 -6.30
CA PRO A 282 18.41 1.19 -7.01
C PRO A 282 19.64 0.46 -7.56
N ARG A 283 20.27 1.01 -8.59
CA ARG A 283 21.55 0.49 -9.12
C ARG A 283 22.70 0.91 -8.21
N LYS A 284 23.78 0.15 -8.27
CA LYS A 284 25.05 0.53 -7.66
C LYS A 284 25.46 1.94 -8.10
N GLY A 285 25.71 2.82 -7.14
CA GLY A 285 26.09 4.22 -7.34
C GLY A 285 24.94 5.22 -7.46
N GLU A 286 23.66 4.81 -7.41
CA GLU A 286 22.50 5.72 -7.45
C GLU A 286 22.09 6.28 -6.08
N GLY A 287 22.57 5.71 -4.99
CA GLY A 287 22.12 5.89 -3.62
C GLY A 287 20.95 4.97 -3.25
N ALA A 288 20.69 4.84 -1.95
CA ALA A 288 19.50 4.14 -1.47
C ALA A 288 18.22 4.92 -1.79
N ARG A 289 17.13 4.20 -2.07
CA ARG A 289 15.79 4.77 -2.24
C ARG A 289 15.02 4.72 -0.93
N TYR A 290 14.29 5.77 -0.62
CA TYR A 290 13.45 5.89 0.57
C TYR A 290 11.99 6.16 0.18
N SER A 291 11.06 5.58 0.93
CA SER A 291 9.64 5.88 0.74
C SER A 291 8.83 5.72 2.01
N VAL A 292 7.71 6.46 2.08
CA VAL A 292 6.80 6.46 3.23
C VAL A 292 5.37 6.17 2.74
N PRO A 293 4.99 4.89 2.58
CA PRO A 293 3.61 4.54 2.25
C PRO A 293 2.70 4.66 3.49
N PHE A 294 1.56 5.30 3.29
CA PHE A 294 0.43 5.32 4.20
C PHE A 294 -0.72 4.50 3.61
N PHE A 295 -1.32 3.63 4.38
CA PHE A 295 -2.39 2.72 3.98
C PHE A 295 -3.65 3.05 4.78
N GLN A 296 -4.71 3.46 4.08
CA GLN A 296 -6.00 3.70 4.71
C GLN A 296 -6.60 2.37 5.16
N GLY A 297 -6.51 2.09 6.46
CA GLY A 297 -7.18 0.95 7.08
C GLY A 297 -8.70 1.12 7.13
N VAL A 298 -9.38 0.00 7.33
CA VAL A 298 -10.82 -0.13 7.56
C VAL A 298 -11.04 -0.78 8.92
N SER A 299 -12.24 -0.63 9.46
CA SER A 299 -12.62 -1.24 10.73
C SER A 299 -12.38 -2.74 10.67
N TYR A 300 -11.73 -3.27 11.69
CA TYR A 300 -11.49 -4.71 11.79
C TYR A 300 -12.78 -5.49 12.00
N ASP A 301 -13.81 -4.84 12.55
CA ASP A 301 -15.12 -5.42 12.81
C ASP A 301 -16.07 -5.26 11.60
N ALA A 302 -15.66 -4.53 10.56
CA ALA A 302 -16.47 -4.38 9.36
C ALA A 302 -16.61 -5.71 8.61
N LYS A 303 -17.82 -5.90 8.07
CA LYS A 303 -18.13 -6.96 7.11
C LYS A 303 -17.87 -6.46 5.70
N PHE A 304 -17.43 -7.36 4.83
CA PHE A 304 -17.16 -7.02 3.45
C PHE A 304 -18.43 -7.20 2.59
N GLU A 305 -19.06 -6.08 2.23
CA GLU A 305 -20.30 -6.04 1.45
C GLU A 305 -20.11 -5.22 0.18
N ALA A 306 -20.62 -5.72 -0.96
CA ALA A 306 -20.55 -4.99 -2.21
C ALA A 306 -21.45 -3.76 -2.15
N MET A 307 -20.99 -2.66 -2.74
CA MET A 307 -21.72 -1.39 -2.79
C MET A 307 -22.59 -1.31 -4.04
N ASP A 308 -23.72 -0.61 -3.92
CA ASP A 308 -24.70 -0.41 -5.00
C ASP A 308 -24.26 0.70 -5.97
N VAL A 309 -23.17 0.46 -6.69
CA VAL A 309 -22.66 1.41 -7.70
C VAL A 309 -23.67 1.53 -8.86
N PRO A 310 -24.04 2.75 -9.31
CA PRO A 310 -25.03 2.95 -10.37
C PRO A 310 -24.73 2.19 -11.67
N GLU A 311 -25.78 1.64 -12.31
CA GLU A 311 -25.66 0.85 -13.54
C GLU A 311 -24.94 1.59 -14.68
N SER A 312 -25.13 2.91 -14.77
CA SER A 312 -24.42 3.74 -15.76
C SER A 312 -22.90 3.71 -15.57
N VAL A 313 -22.41 3.62 -14.34
CA VAL A 313 -20.98 3.54 -14.02
C VAL A 313 -20.46 2.12 -14.20
N LEU A 314 -21.26 1.11 -13.87
CA LEU A 314 -20.93 -0.30 -14.14
C LEU A 314 -20.73 -0.56 -15.65
N LYS A 315 -21.52 0.09 -16.51
CA LYS A 315 -21.33 0.03 -17.97
C LYS A 315 -19.98 0.61 -18.41
N LEU A 316 -19.57 1.75 -17.84
CA LEU A 316 -18.24 2.33 -18.12
C LEU A 316 -17.10 1.39 -17.70
N ARG A 317 -17.25 0.72 -16.56
CA ARG A 317 -16.32 -0.32 -16.12
C ARG A 317 -16.23 -1.48 -17.11
N ASP A 318 -17.37 -1.98 -17.59
CA ASP A 318 -17.39 -3.10 -18.53
C ASP A 318 -16.70 -2.76 -19.85
N GLU A 319 -16.75 -1.50 -20.27
CA GLU A 319 -15.98 -1.00 -21.41
C GLU A 319 -14.49 -0.96 -21.12
N ALA A 320 -14.08 -0.38 -19.98
CA ALA A 320 -12.67 -0.29 -19.58
C ALA A 320 -12.01 -1.67 -19.40
N ARG A 321 -12.74 -2.65 -18.87
CA ARG A 321 -12.23 -4.00 -18.59
C ARG A 321 -11.93 -4.84 -19.82
N LYS A 322 -12.54 -4.56 -20.97
CA LYS A 322 -12.23 -5.28 -22.24
C LYS A 322 -10.74 -5.22 -22.60
N ALA A 323 -10.01 -4.25 -22.06
CA ALA A 323 -8.58 -4.08 -22.28
C ALA A 323 -7.66 -4.83 -21.29
N ARG A 324 -8.16 -5.29 -20.13
CA ARG A 324 -7.33 -5.77 -19.02
C ARG A 324 -6.99 -7.27 -19.12
N LYS A 325 -5.72 -7.59 -18.87
CA LYS A 325 -5.25 -8.89 -18.41
C LYS A 325 -4.81 -8.75 -16.95
N ASP A 326 -5.26 -9.64 -16.08
CA ASP A 326 -4.94 -9.65 -14.65
C ASP A 326 -4.27 -10.98 -14.28
N ASP A 327 -2.98 -10.92 -13.90
CA ASP A 327 -2.15 -12.10 -13.64
C ASP A 327 -1.77 -12.24 -12.14
N VAL A 328 -2.41 -11.47 -11.25
CA VAL A 328 -2.13 -11.47 -9.79
C VAL A 328 -3.32 -12.01 -9.01
N GLU A 329 -3.03 -12.87 -8.03
CA GLU A 329 -4.03 -13.52 -7.17
C GLU A 329 -4.88 -12.50 -6.40
N PHE A 330 -6.19 -12.75 -6.34
CA PHE A 330 -7.14 -11.88 -5.66
C PHE A 330 -7.22 -12.23 -4.18
N THR A 331 -6.84 -11.30 -3.29
CA THR A 331 -6.71 -11.59 -1.85
C THR A 331 -8.07 -11.73 -1.14
N PHE A 332 -9.16 -11.20 -1.70
CA PHE A 332 -10.48 -11.19 -1.06
C PHE A 332 -11.40 -12.28 -1.61
N VAL A 333 -11.56 -13.36 -0.84
CA VAL A 333 -12.57 -14.39 -1.11
C VAL A 333 -13.82 -14.10 -0.28
N LYS A 334 -14.91 -13.70 -0.94
CA LYS A 334 -16.20 -13.42 -0.29
C LYS A 334 -16.68 -14.65 0.50
N GLY A 335 -17.11 -14.44 1.75
CA GLY A 335 -17.68 -15.48 2.61
C GLY A 335 -16.67 -16.38 3.32
N LYS A 336 -15.36 -16.16 3.15
CA LYS A 336 -14.32 -16.91 3.87
C LYS A 336 -14.12 -16.46 5.32
N TRP A 337 -14.37 -15.18 5.61
CA TRP A 337 -14.14 -14.55 6.91
C TRP A 337 -15.40 -13.82 7.38
N ALA A 338 -15.66 -13.82 8.68
CA ALA A 338 -16.79 -13.10 9.25
C ALA A 338 -16.50 -11.59 9.34
N HIS A 339 -15.23 -11.24 9.61
CA HIS A 339 -14.76 -9.86 9.78
C HIS A 339 -13.46 -9.62 9.02
N LEU A 340 -13.22 -8.38 8.59
CA LEU A 340 -11.98 -8.01 7.89
C LEU A 340 -10.72 -8.13 8.75
N GLY A 341 -10.85 -8.00 10.07
CA GLY A 341 -9.78 -8.22 11.02
C GLY A 341 -9.22 -9.64 10.98
N GLU A 342 -10.07 -10.66 10.82
CA GLU A 342 -9.65 -12.07 10.75
C GLU A 342 -8.76 -12.32 9.52
N ALA A 343 -9.21 -11.84 8.36
CA ALA A 343 -8.45 -11.91 7.11
C ALA A 343 -7.10 -11.17 7.24
N THR A 344 -7.11 -10.00 7.88
CA THR A 344 -5.91 -9.18 8.08
C THR A 344 -4.91 -9.88 9.00
N LEU A 345 -5.37 -10.43 10.13
CA LEU A 345 -4.51 -11.16 11.06
C LEU A 345 -3.88 -12.39 10.38
N MET A 346 -4.67 -13.16 9.64
CA MET A 346 -4.19 -14.33 8.91
C MET A 346 -3.11 -13.98 7.89
N ASN A 347 -3.31 -12.92 7.11
CA ASN A 347 -2.32 -12.44 6.15
C ASN A 347 -1.04 -11.95 6.84
N ARG A 348 -1.15 -11.30 8.00
CA ARG A 348 0.00 -10.85 8.78
C ARG A 348 0.80 -12.04 9.36
N VAL A 349 0.14 -13.04 9.94
CA VAL A 349 0.82 -14.25 10.43
C VAL A 349 1.51 -15.01 9.29
N LYS A 350 0.90 -15.06 8.11
CA LYS A 350 1.51 -15.67 6.91
C LYS A 350 2.78 -14.92 6.46
N SER A 351 2.74 -13.58 6.47
CA SER A 351 3.81 -12.73 5.94
C SER A 351 4.96 -12.53 6.93
N HIS A 352 4.69 -12.67 8.23
CA HIS A 352 5.66 -12.49 9.32
C HIS A 352 5.67 -13.76 10.19
N PRO A 353 6.29 -14.85 9.70
CA PRO A 353 6.28 -16.13 10.40
C PRO A 353 7.01 -16.07 11.75
N ASP A 354 7.98 -15.17 11.94
CA ASP A 354 8.68 -14.92 13.20
C ASP A 354 7.74 -14.38 14.30
N VAL A 355 6.89 -13.40 13.97
CA VAL A 355 5.80 -12.93 14.85
C VAL A 355 4.81 -14.07 15.09
N GLY A 356 4.45 -14.81 14.03
CA GLY A 356 3.55 -15.96 14.09
C GLY A 356 4.02 -17.05 15.04
N GLU A 357 5.31 -17.42 15.00
CA GLU A 357 5.90 -18.45 15.86
C GLU A 357 5.89 -18.04 17.33
N ARG A 358 6.16 -16.75 17.62
CA ARG A 358 6.23 -16.25 18.99
C ARG A 358 4.86 -15.99 19.61
N TRP A 359 3.92 -15.43 18.85
CA TRP A 359 2.67 -14.89 19.39
C TRP A 359 1.41 -15.62 18.92
N TYR A 360 1.46 -16.31 17.77
CA TYR A 360 0.31 -16.99 17.15
C TYR A 360 0.64 -18.42 16.66
N PRO A 361 1.32 -19.26 17.46
CA PRO A 361 1.89 -20.52 16.96
C PRO A 361 0.84 -21.48 16.40
N GLU A 362 -0.36 -21.52 17.00
CA GLU A 362 -1.45 -22.35 16.51
C GLU A 362 -1.98 -21.88 15.15
N LEU A 363 -2.17 -20.57 15.01
CA LEU A 363 -2.67 -19.98 13.77
C LEU A 363 -1.67 -20.19 12.62
N LEU A 364 -0.38 -20.04 12.91
CA LEU A 364 0.67 -20.31 11.94
C LEU A 364 0.72 -21.79 11.51
N ARG A 365 0.54 -22.73 12.45
CA ARG A 365 0.43 -24.17 12.12
C ARG A 365 -0.73 -24.44 11.18
N GLN A 366 -1.89 -23.84 11.45
CA GLN A 366 -3.07 -23.96 10.58
C GLN A 366 -2.79 -23.42 9.17
N ILE A 367 -2.17 -22.24 9.05
CA ILE A 367 -1.80 -21.64 7.75
C ILE A 367 -0.86 -22.57 6.97
N ARG A 368 0.21 -23.06 7.61
CA ARG A 368 1.18 -23.96 6.97
C ARG A 368 0.54 -25.26 6.51
N SER A 369 -0.38 -25.82 7.30
CA SER A 369 -1.13 -27.03 6.93
C SER A 369 -2.02 -26.79 5.70
N GLN A 370 -2.72 -25.65 5.63
CA GLN A 370 -3.53 -25.28 4.46
C GLN A 370 -2.67 -25.10 3.21
N GLN A 371 -1.51 -24.44 3.32
CA GLN A 371 -0.59 -24.27 2.20
C GLN A 371 -0.04 -25.61 1.68
N ALA A 372 0.31 -26.53 2.58
CA ALA A 372 0.77 -27.86 2.21
C ALA A 372 -0.32 -28.67 1.49
N ALA A 373 -1.58 -28.58 1.95
CA ALA A 373 -2.71 -29.24 1.31
C ALA A 373 -2.96 -28.71 -0.11
N VAL A 374 -2.86 -27.39 -0.32
CA VAL A 374 -2.99 -26.78 -1.65
C VAL A 374 -1.82 -27.17 -2.57
N ALA A 375 -0.59 -27.24 -2.05
CA ALA A 375 0.58 -27.64 -2.85
C ALA A 375 0.57 -29.13 -3.25
N ALA A 376 -0.19 -29.96 -2.53
CA ALA A 376 -0.32 -31.39 -2.80
C ALA A 376 -1.51 -31.74 -3.72
N ALA A 377 -2.42 -30.79 -3.96
CA ALA A 377 -3.57 -30.90 -4.87
C ALA A 377 -3.20 -30.37 -6.26
#